data_AF-A0A1S4DVI6-F1
#
_entry.id   AF-A0A1S4DVI6-F1
#
_cell.length_a   1.000
_cell.length_b   1.000
_cell.length_c   1.000
_cell.angle_alpha   90.00
_cell.angle_beta   90.00
_cell.angle_gamma   90.00
#
_symmetry.space_group_name_H-M   'P 1'
#
loop_
_entity.id
_entity.type
_entity.pdbx_description
1 polymer ?
#
loop_
_entity_poly.entity_id
_entity_poly.type
_entity_poly.pdbx_seq_one_letter_code
_entity_poly.pdbx_strand_id
1 'polypeptide(L)'
;MNNRIGLQTARGSGTNGYIQTNKFFVRSNAESTRGFEDQATACLLKKPNKDILEHDRKRQIELKLFILEDELSDQGFTEKEIFGKLREARENLEAASSAILLADKRLSDTHIHQIAARKEKQTKTFRAALGLGSLLDDGELC
;
A
#
# COMPACT_ATOMS: atom_id res chain seq x y z
N MET A 1 -41.60 -23.16 -0.99
CA MET A 1 -41.37 -24.61 -1.22
C MET A 1 -40.19 -25.04 -0.37
N ASN A 2 -40.25 -26.22 0.24
CA ASN A 2 -39.14 -26.76 1.05
C ASN A 2 -38.07 -27.28 0.09
N ASN A 3 -36.86 -26.72 0.14
CA ASN A 3 -35.73 -27.12 -0.72
C ASN A 3 -35.16 -28.50 -0.33
N ARG A 4 -36.03 -29.49 -0.07
CA ARG A 4 -35.70 -30.78 0.61
C ARG A 4 -34.92 -30.60 1.91
N ILE A 5 -35.15 -29.49 2.63
CA ILE A 5 -34.55 -29.19 3.93
C ILE A 5 -35.67 -29.27 4.98
N GLY A 6 -35.49 -30.09 6.01
CA GLY A 6 -36.46 -30.27 7.10
C GLY A 6 -37.03 -31.69 7.23
N LEU A 7 -38.14 -31.81 7.98
CA LEU A 7 -38.84 -33.09 8.20
C LEU A 7 -39.84 -33.39 7.07
N GLN A 8 -39.97 -34.67 6.71
CA GLN A 8 -40.95 -35.14 5.72
C GLN A 8 -42.39 -34.99 6.22
N THR A 9 -42.63 -35.31 7.50
CA THR A 9 -43.90 -35.01 8.20
C THR A 9 -43.60 -34.66 9.66
N ALA A 10 -44.39 -33.78 10.26
CA ALA A 10 -44.27 -33.42 11.69
C ALA A 10 -44.88 -34.49 12.64
N ARG A 11 -45.58 -35.49 12.08
CA ARG A 11 -46.19 -36.58 12.85
C ARG A 11 -45.11 -37.56 13.27
N GLY A 12 -45.01 -37.84 14.57
CA GLY A 12 -44.01 -38.75 15.13
C GLY A 12 -42.65 -38.12 15.43
N SER A 13 -42.42 -36.84 15.09
CA SER A 13 -41.19 -36.12 15.47
C SER A 13 -41.25 -35.51 16.87
N GLY A 14 -42.42 -35.51 17.52
CA GLY A 14 -42.62 -34.90 18.85
C GLY A 14 -42.49 -33.37 18.87
N THR A 15 -42.50 -32.71 17.70
CA THR A 15 -42.36 -31.26 17.55
C THR A 15 -43.35 -30.72 16.52
N ASN A 16 -43.55 -29.40 16.48
CA ASN A 16 -44.49 -28.75 15.56
C ASN A 16 -43.97 -28.68 14.09
N GLY A 17 -42.78 -29.20 13.80
CA GLY A 17 -42.21 -29.22 12.44
C GLY A 17 -41.74 -27.87 11.90
N TYR A 18 -41.57 -26.87 12.76
CA TYR A 18 -41.10 -25.54 12.36
C TYR A 18 -39.59 -25.53 12.05
N ILE A 19 -39.20 -25.03 10.88
CA ILE A 19 -37.82 -25.05 10.38
C ILE A 19 -37.34 -23.61 10.25
N GLN A 20 -36.20 -23.29 10.88
CA GLN A 20 -35.53 -21.99 10.75
C GLN A 20 -34.27 -22.11 9.90
N THR A 21 -33.94 -21.04 9.18
CA THR A 21 -32.66 -20.93 8.49
C THR A 21 -31.56 -20.61 9.49
N ASN A 22 -30.35 -21.16 9.29
CA ASN A 22 -29.20 -20.82 10.11
C ASN A 22 -28.68 -19.42 9.72
N LYS A 23 -28.87 -18.43 10.59
CA LYS A 23 -28.41 -17.04 10.38
C LYS A 23 -26.90 -16.87 10.47
N PHE A 24 -26.19 -17.82 11.10
CA PHE A 24 -24.73 -17.79 11.26
C PHE A 24 -24.00 -18.63 10.20
N PHE A 25 -24.73 -19.18 9.22
CA PHE A 25 -24.12 -19.96 8.16
C PHE A 25 -23.36 -19.05 7.18
N VAL A 26 -22.03 -19.04 7.28
CA VAL A 26 -21.16 -18.36 6.31
C VAL A 26 -21.04 -19.24 5.07
N ARG A 27 -21.51 -18.75 3.92
CA ARG A 27 -21.35 -19.48 2.64
C ARG A 27 -19.87 -19.43 2.23
N SER A 28 -19.25 -20.58 2.00
CA SER A 28 -17.95 -20.64 1.33
C SER A 28 -18.15 -20.21 -0.13
N ASN A 29 -17.55 -19.09 -0.53
CA ASN A 29 -17.56 -18.63 -1.92
C ASN A 29 -16.75 -19.59 -2.79
N ALA A 30 -17.37 -20.64 -3.32
CA ALA A 30 -16.76 -21.56 -4.28
C ALA A 30 -16.77 -20.99 -5.72
N GLU A 31 -16.67 -19.68 -5.87
CA GLU A 31 -16.64 -18.98 -7.16
C GLU A 31 -15.42 -18.06 -7.32
N SER A 32 -14.30 -18.33 -6.62
CA SER A 32 -13.08 -17.52 -6.80
C SER A 32 -12.16 -17.98 -7.94
N THR A 33 -12.53 -18.98 -8.74
CA THR A 33 -11.70 -19.45 -9.87
C THR A 33 -11.99 -18.71 -11.18
N ARG A 34 -12.95 -17.77 -11.21
CA ARG A 34 -13.19 -16.89 -12.38
C ARG A 34 -12.65 -15.49 -12.09
N GLY A 35 -11.36 -15.29 -12.28
CA GLY A 35 -10.77 -13.96 -12.06
C GLY A 35 -9.28 -13.80 -12.34
N PHE A 36 -8.64 -14.75 -13.05
CA PHE A 36 -7.23 -14.57 -13.42
C PHE A 36 -7.05 -13.65 -14.65
N GLU A 37 -8.10 -13.42 -15.45
CA GLU A 37 -8.03 -12.53 -16.62
C GLU A 37 -8.29 -11.06 -16.25
N ASP A 38 -9.21 -10.78 -15.33
CA ASP A 38 -9.47 -9.40 -14.85
C ASP A 38 -8.45 -8.89 -13.82
N GLN A 39 -7.56 -9.76 -13.32
CA GLN A 39 -6.46 -9.30 -12.46
C GLN A 39 -5.38 -8.56 -13.26
N ALA A 40 -5.30 -8.78 -14.57
CA ALA A 40 -4.41 -8.03 -15.46
C ALA A 40 -4.88 -6.58 -15.64
N THR A 41 -6.19 -6.32 -15.61
CA THR A 41 -6.78 -4.98 -15.76
C THR A 41 -7.01 -4.28 -14.42
N ALA A 42 -7.29 -5.01 -13.33
CA ALA A 42 -7.34 -4.44 -11.98
C ALA A 42 -5.94 -4.09 -11.42
N CYS A 43 -4.88 -4.64 -12.01
CA CYS A 43 -3.48 -4.22 -11.82
C CYS A 43 -3.09 -3.14 -12.84
N LEU A 44 -4.02 -2.29 -13.27
CA LEU A 44 -3.72 -0.89 -13.55
C LEU A 44 -3.18 -0.30 -12.24
N LEU A 45 -1.90 -0.59 -11.97
CA LEU A 45 -1.10 0.00 -10.92
C LEU A 45 -1.33 1.50 -11.04
N LYS A 46 -2.12 2.07 -10.13
CA LYS A 46 -2.35 3.51 -10.07
C LYS A 46 -0.98 4.17 -10.19
N LYS A 47 -0.83 5.03 -11.20
CA LYS A 47 0.43 5.74 -11.43
C LYS A 47 0.87 6.37 -10.09
N PRO A 48 2.15 6.29 -9.73
CA PRO A 48 2.61 6.92 -8.50
C PRO A 48 2.33 8.43 -8.57
N ASN A 49 1.62 8.96 -7.57
CA ASN A 49 1.37 10.38 -7.45
C ASN A 49 2.65 11.06 -6.96
N LYS A 50 3.20 11.99 -7.75
CA LYS A 50 4.44 12.69 -7.42
C LYS A 50 4.33 13.49 -6.13
N ASP A 51 3.19 14.15 -5.91
CA ASP A 51 2.94 14.97 -4.72
C ASP A 51 3.04 14.16 -3.42
N ILE A 52 2.55 12.92 -3.44
CA ILE A 52 2.59 12.04 -2.26
C ILE A 52 4.03 11.60 -1.98
N LEU A 53 4.81 11.29 -3.01
CA LEU A 53 6.23 10.95 -2.85
C LEU A 53 7.04 12.12 -2.32
N GLU A 54 6.78 13.34 -2.80
CA GLU A 54 7.44 14.55 -2.30
C GLU A 54 7.05 14.86 -0.86
N HIS A 55 5.77 14.69 -0.52
CA HIS A 55 5.29 14.88 0.84
C HIS A 55 5.94 13.88 1.80
N ASP A 56 6.01 12.59 1.42
CA ASP A 56 6.69 11.58 2.21
C ASP A 56 8.18 11.91 2.39
N ARG A 57 8.86 12.42 1.36
CA ARG A 57 10.26 12.87 1.44
C ARG A 57 10.42 14.00 2.47
N LYS A 58 9.57 15.04 2.39
CA LYS A 58 9.58 16.16 3.34
C LYS A 58 9.30 15.68 4.75
N ARG A 59 8.27 14.85 4.94
CA ARG A 59 7.92 14.26 6.24
C ARG A 59 9.09 13.50 6.85
N GLN A 60 9.83 12.72 6.06
CA GLN A 60 11.01 12.00 6.56
C GLN A 60 12.16 12.93 6.99
N ILE A 61 12.32 14.09 6.34
CA ILE A 61 13.31 15.10 6.73
C ILE A 61 12.89 15.74 8.05
N GLU A 62 11.66 16.23 8.14
CA GLU A 62 11.13 16.87 9.36
C GLU A 62 11.15 15.92 10.56
N LEU A 63 10.79 14.65 10.36
CA LEU A 63 10.86 13.64 11.43
C LEU A 63 12.29 13.46 11.97
N LYS A 64 13.30 13.47 11.10
CA LYS A 64 14.70 13.35 11.54
C LYS A 64 15.16 14.61 12.27
N LEU A 65 14.76 15.79 11.79
CA LEU A 65 15.07 17.05 12.47
C LEU A 65 14.44 17.11 13.86
N PHE A 66 13.19 16.67 13.98
CA PHE A 66 12.49 16.59 15.27
C PHE A 66 13.20 15.64 16.24
N ILE A 67 13.59 14.44 15.79
CA ILE A 67 14.36 13.50 16.62
C ILE A 67 15.70 14.12 17.06
N LEU A 68 16.40 14.82 16.16
CA LEU A 68 17.66 15.49 16.49
C LEU A 68 17.46 16.64 17.49
N GLU A 69 16.36 17.38 17.39
CA GLU A 69 16.00 18.43 18.34
C GLU A 69 15.75 17.85 19.74
N ASP A 70 14.98 16.76 19.84
CA ASP A 70 14.73 16.04 21.09
C ASP A 70 16.05 15.54 21.69
N GLU A 71 16.90 14.88 20.90
CA GLU A 71 18.21 14.37 21.35
C GLU A 71 19.14 15.47 21.86
N LEU A 72 19.18 16.63 21.20
CA LEU A 72 19.99 17.77 21.62
C LEU A 72 19.41 18.47 22.85
N SER A 73 18.09 18.49 22.99
CA SER A 73 17.41 19.02 24.16
C SER A 73 17.69 18.15 25.40
N ASP A 74 17.64 16.82 25.25
CA ASP A 74 17.99 15.86 26.31
C ASP A 74 19.45 15.96 26.75
N GLN A 75 20.35 16.32 25.81
CA GLN A 75 21.76 16.57 26.09
C GLN A 75 22.03 17.92 26.78
N GLY A 76 21.01 18.77 26.93
CA GLY A 76 21.10 20.07 27.61
C GLY A 76 21.79 21.16 26.79
N PHE A 77 21.75 21.08 25.45
CA PHE A 77 22.27 22.14 24.59
C PHE A 77 21.43 23.42 24.69
N THR A 78 22.06 24.56 24.43
CA THR A 78 21.36 25.85 24.41
C THR A 78 20.53 25.97 23.13
N GLU A 79 19.34 26.59 23.19
CA GLU A 79 18.44 26.77 22.03
C GLU A 79 19.13 27.35 20.78
N LYS A 80 20.11 28.24 20.98
CA LYS A 80 20.90 28.85 19.89
C LYS A 80 21.79 27.85 19.16
N GLU A 81 22.38 26.90 19.90
CA GLU A 81 23.25 25.86 19.36
C GLU A 81 22.41 24.79 18.64
N ILE A 82 21.24 24.48 19.20
CA ILE A 82 20.25 23.58 18.59
C ILE A 82 19.82 24.14 17.22
N PHE A 83 19.44 25.42 17.14
CA PHE A 83 19.03 26.01 15.86
C PHE A 83 20.13 25.97 14.80
N GLY A 84 21.38 26.24 15.18
CA GLY A 84 22.54 26.14 14.28
C GLY A 84 22.70 24.72 13.72
N LYS A 85 22.70 23.72 14.61
CA LYS A 85 22.81 22.30 14.23
C LYS A 85 21.62 21.82 13.38
N LEU A 86 20.41 22.26 13.68
CA LEU A 86 19.22 21.90 12.90
C LEU A 86 19.26 22.46 11.48
N ARG A 87 19.79 23.69 11.31
CA ARG A 87 19.95 24.28 9.97
C ARG A 87 20.95 23.49 9.12
N GLU A 88 22.11 23.18 9.68
CA GLU A 88 23.12 22.34 9.02
C GLU A 88 22.58 20.94 8.72
N ALA A 89 21.89 20.33 9.68
CA ALA A 89 21.26 19.02 9.51
C ALA A 89 20.20 19.04 8.40
N ARG A 90 19.42 20.11 8.28
CA ARG A 90 18.42 20.26 7.23
C ARG A 90 19.05 20.30 5.84
N GLU A 91 20.07 21.14 5.64
CA GLU A 91 20.79 21.25 4.37
C GLU A 91 21.42 19.90 3.98
N ASN A 92 22.03 19.22 4.95
CA ASN A 92 22.63 17.90 4.75
C ASN A 92 21.58 16.82 4.43
N LEU A 93 20.42 16.82 5.10
CA LEU A 93 19.35 15.85 4.85
C LEU A 93 18.62 16.11 3.54
N GLU A 94 18.44 17.36 3.14
CA GLU A 94 17.90 17.74 1.83
C GLU A 94 18.84 17.28 0.72
N ALA A 95 20.15 17.52 0.85
CA ALA A 95 21.18 17.05 -0.08
C ALA A 95 21.30 15.52 -0.11
N ALA A 96 21.23 14.84 1.04
CA ALA A 96 21.28 13.39 1.09
C ALA A 96 19.99 12.75 0.54
N SER A 97 18.83 13.38 0.72
CA SER A 97 17.55 12.81 0.27
C SER A 97 17.42 12.72 -1.25
N SER A 98 18.08 13.60 -2.01
CA SER A 98 18.17 13.47 -3.47
C SER A 98 19.00 12.24 -3.88
N ALA A 99 20.01 11.88 -3.09
CA ALA A 99 20.83 10.68 -3.29
C ALA A 99 20.18 9.38 -2.76
N ILE A 100 19.41 9.46 -1.67
CA ILE A 100 18.80 8.29 -0.98
C ILE A 100 17.63 7.67 -1.75
N LEU A 101 17.09 8.32 -2.79
CA LEU A 101 16.10 7.71 -3.72
C LEU A 101 16.60 6.41 -4.40
N LEU A 102 17.86 6.03 -4.19
CA LEU A 102 18.51 4.82 -4.69
C LEU A 102 18.70 3.72 -3.64
N ALA A 103 18.49 4.00 -2.35
CA ALA A 103 18.71 3.04 -1.27
C ALA A 103 17.41 2.29 -0.93
N ASP A 104 17.31 1.07 -1.44
CA ASP A 104 16.23 0.11 -1.22
C ASP A 104 16.05 -0.25 0.26
N LYS A 105 15.27 0.56 0.99
CA LYS A 105 14.71 0.16 2.28
C LYS A 105 13.50 -0.73 2.05
N ARG A 106 13.31 -1.76 2.88
CA ARG A 106 12.08 -2.54 2.93
C ARG A 106 10.92 -1.58 3.23
N LEU A 107 10.10 -1.31 2.22
CA LEU A 107 8.93 -0.46 2.35
C LEU A 107 7.86 -1.24 3.11
N SER A 108 7.23 -0.62 4.11
CA SER A 108 6.04 -1.20 4.73
C SER A 108 4.90 -1.26 3.73
N ASP A 109 4.00 -2.23 3.91
CA ASP A 109 2.83 -2.47 3.03
C ASP A 109 1.91 -1.25 2.90
N THR A 110 2.01 -0.30 3.83
CA THR A 110 1.26 0.97 3.84
C THR A 110 1.74 1.98 2.79
N HIS A 111 2.96 1.88 2.26
CA HIS A 111 3.52 2.85 1.31
C HIS A 111 3.17 2.52 -0.15
N ILE A 112 1.88 2.55 -0.48
CA ILE A 112 1.34 2.15 -1.79
C ILE A 112 2.01 2.89 -2.96
N HIS A 113 2.19 4.21 -2.86
CA HIS A 113 2.78 5.02 -3.94
C HIS A 113 4.28 4.78 -4.14
N GLN A 114 5.02 4.51 -3.06
CA GLN A 114 6.44 4.15 -3.14
C GLN A 114 6.61 2.76 -3.77
N ILE A 115 5.73 1.81 -3.42
CA ILE A 115 5.67 0.49 -4.04
C ILE A 115 5.32 0.62 -5.53
N ALA A 116 4.36 1.46 -5.89
CA ALA A 116 3.99 1.72 -7.29
C ALA A 116 5.17 2.32 -8.09
N ALA A 117 5.87 3.32 -7.53
CA ALA A 117 7.04 3.92 -8.16
C ALA A 117 8.19 2.91 -8.34
N ARG A 118 8.42 2.05 -7.35
CA ARG A 118 9.39 0.95 -7.44
C ARG A 118 9.01 -0.05 -8.53
N LYS A 119 7.74 -0.47 -8.57
CA LYS A 119 7.22 -1.38 -9.60
C LYS A 119 7.34 -0.77 -10.99
N GLU A 120 7.03 0.51 -11.16
CA GLU A 120 7.18 1.21 -12.45
C GLU A 120 8.64 1.23 -12.91
N LYS A 121 9.60 1.48 -12.02
CA LYS A 121 11.03 1.38 -12.35
C LYS A 121 11.42 -0.03 -12.79
N GLN A 122 10.96 -1.05 -12.05
CA GLN A 122 11.23 -2.46 -12.37
C GLN A 122 10.64 -2.87 -13.72
N THR A 123 9.38 -2.50 -14.01
CA THR A 123 8.74 -2.79 -15.28
C THR A 123 9.41 -2.05 -16.44
N LYS A 124 9.86 -0.79 -16.24
CA LYS A 124 10.68 -0.06 -17.22
C LYS A 124 11.99 -0.78 -17.52
N THR A 125 12.72 -1.22 -16.49
CA THR A 125 13.98 -1.99 -16.69
C THR A 125 13.74 -3.32 -17.39
N PHE A 126 12.67 -4.04 -17.05
CA PHE A 126 12.30 -5.30 -17.67
C PHE A 126 11.89 -5.12 -19.14
N ARG A 127 11.10 -4.08 -19.43
CA ARG A 127 10.71 -3.71 -20.80
C ARG A 127 11.92 -3.39 -21.67
N ALA A 128 12.89 -2.65 -21.12
CA ALA A 128 14.14 -2.34 -21.81
C ALA A 128 14.95 -3.61 -22.12
N ALA A 129 15.05 -4.53 -21.16
CA ALA A 129 15.76 -5.80 -21.35
C ALA A 129 15.09 -6.70 -22.41
N LEU A 130 13.76 -6.66 -22.54
CA LEU A 130 13.01 -7.39 -23.56
C LEU A 130 13.01 -6.71 -24.95
N GLY A 131 13.66 -5.54 -25.10
CA GLY A 131 13.67 -4.80 -26.36
C GLY A 131 12.34 -4.13 -26.71
N LEU A 132 11.42 -4.03 -25.76
CA LEU A 132 10.09 -3.41 -25.94
C LEU A 132 10.09 -1.91 -25.60
N GLY A 133 11.26 -1.28 -25.55
CA GLY A 133 11.44 0.08 -25.04
C GLY A 133 10.91 1.19 -25.96
N SER A 134 10.75 0.94 -27.26
CA SER A 134 10.44 1.97 -28.27
C SER A 134 8.98 2.05 -28.70
N LEU A 135 8.10 1.17 -28.20
CA LEU A 135 6.79 0.92 -28.83
C LEU A 135 5.62 1.70 -28.21
N LEU A 136 5.80 2.39 -27.08
CA LEU A 136 4.67 2.96 -26.32
C LEU A 136 5.07 4.21 -25.51
N ASP A 137 5.66 5.22 -26.15
CA ASP A 137 5.64 6.59 -25.58
C ASP A 137 4.32 7.32 -25.91
N ASP A 138 3.53 6.82 -26.86
CA ASP A 138 2.23 7.38 -27.26
C ASP A 138 1.08 6.73 -26.48
N GLY A 139 0.99 7.06 -25.19
CA GLY A 139 -0.05 6.59 -24.28
C GLY A 139 -0.76 7.73 -23.55
N GLU A 140 -0.87 8.91 -24.17
CA GLU A 140 -1.93 9.87 -23.85
C GLU A 140 -3.25 9.35 -24.45
N LEU A 141 -3.95 8.49 -23.73
CA LEU A 141 -5.38 8.27 -23.94
C LEU A 141 -6.10 8.36 -22.60
N CYS A 142 -6.81 9.49 -22.46
CA CYS A 142 -7.95 9.80 -21.58
C CYS A 142 -7.83 9.57 -20.08
#